data_AF-A0A5B9CVA9-F1
#
_entry.id   AF-A0A5B9CVA9-F1
#
_cell.length_a   1.000
_cell.length_b   1.000
_cell.length_c   1.000
_cell.angle_alpha   90.00
_cell.angle_beta   90.00
_cell.angle_gamma   90.00
#
_symmetry.space_group_name_H-M   'P 1'
#
loop_
_entity.id
_entity.type
_entity.pdbx_description
1 polymer ?
#
loop_
_entity_poly.entity_id
_entity_poly.type
_entity_poly.pdbx_seq_one_letter_code
_entity_poly.pdbx_strand_id
1 'polypeptide(L)'
;MFFFIIFLILFNMRGLVHAVLSFFTGASGLTCFFFFVGYYLQRREATADEAAISFTLLIAIGEGVFSICCMSAMWGYDALLYRLAPEGYVLILPE
;
A
#
# COMPACT_ATOMS: atom_id res chain seq x y z
N MET A 1 -12.76 -1.22 -29.90
CA MET A 1 -12.52 0.23 -29.67
C MET A 1 -12.72 0.65 -28.23
N PHE A 2 -13.86 0.35 -27.60
CA PHE A 2 -14.13 0.74 -26.20
C PHE A 2 -13.08 0.27 -25.18
N PHE A 3 -12.73 -1.02 -25.18
CA PHE A 3 -11.69 -1.58 -24.29
C PHE A 3 -10.31 -0.96 -24.50
N PHE A 4 -9.98 -0.58 -25.75
CA PHE A 4 -8.71 0.07 -26.08
C PHE A 4 -8.62 1.48 -25.48
N ILE A 5 -9.72 2.24 -25.50
CA ILE A 5 -9.78 3.57 -24.88
C ILE A 5 -9.61 3.45 -23.36
N ILE A 6 -10.27 2.47 -22.73
CA ILE A 6 -10.11 2.19 -21.30
C ILE A 6 -8.65 1.84 -20.97
N PHE A 7 -8.04 0.97 -21.76
CA PHE A 7 -6.63 0.61 -21.61
C PHE A 7 -5.73 1.84 -21.66
N LEU A 8 -5.91 2.73 -22.65
CA LEU A 8 -5.10 3.96 -22.77
C LEU A 8 -5.26 4.90 -21.58
N ILE A 9 -6.48 5.05 -21.05
CA ILE A 9 -6.74 5.87 -19.86
C ILE A 9 -6.01 5.29 -18.65
N LEU A 10 -6.19 3.99 -18.40
CA LEU A 10 -5.52 3.31 -17.30
C LEU A 10 -4.00 3.35 -17.46
N PHE A 11 -3.49 3.19 -18.67
CA PHE A 11 -2.05 3.21 -18.93
C PHE A 11 -1.44 4.58 -18.62
N ASN A 12 -2.10 5.67 -19.04
CA ASN A 12 -1.66 7.03 -18.71
C ASN A 12 -1.71 7.34 -17.21
N MET A 13 -2.68 6.75 -16.49
CA MET A 13 -2.83 6.94 -15.05
C MET A 13 -1.87 6.07 -14.22
N ARG A 14 -1.17 5.10 -14.82
CA ARG A 14 -0.32 4.14 -14.10
C ARG A 14 0.68 4.82 -13.17
N GLY A 15 1.44 5.79 -13.68
CA GLY A 15 2.47 6.47 -12.88
C GLY A 15 1.87 7.19 -11.67
N LEU A 16 0.71 7.84 -11.85
CA LEU A 16 0.03 8.54 -10.76
C LEU A 16 -0.54 7.57 -9.72
N VAL A 17 -1.15 6.47 -10.16
CA VAL A 17 -1.68 5.43 -9.28
C VAL A 17 -0.55 4.81 -8.44
N HIS A 18 0.57 4.45 -9.06
CA HIS A 18 1.74 3.92 -8.35
C HIS A 18 2.35 4.92 -7.38
N ALA A 19 2.48 6.19 -7.76
CA ALA A 19 3.01 7.23 -6.89
C ALA A 19 2.16 7.41 -5.63
N VAL A 20 0.83 7.51 -5.80
CA VAL A 20 -0.11 7.69 -4.70
C VAL A 20 -0.12 6.47 -3.78
N LEU A 21 -0.21 5.26 -4.34
CA LEU A 21 -0.24 4.03 -3.54
C LEU A 21 1.10 3.75 -2.85
N SER A 22 2.23 4.06 -3.49
CA SER A 22 3.55 3.95 -2.86
C SER A 22 3.70 4.94 -1.71
N PHE A 23 3.21 6.18 -1.87
CA PHE A 23 3.20 7.16 -0.79
C PHE A 23 2.39 6.66 0.41
N PHE A 24 1.18 6.16 0.20
CA PHE A 24 0.35 5.61 1.28
C PHE A 24 0.97 4.37 1.93
N THR A 25 1.57 3.48 1.15
CA THR A 25 2.31 2.31 1.65
C THR A 25 3.46 2.74 2.55
N GLY A 26 4.24 3.74 2.12
CA GLY A 26 5.37 4.26 2.89
C GLY A 26 4.93 5.00 4.16
N ALA A 27 3.90 5.85 4.08
CA ALA A 27 3.37 6.58 5.22
C ALA A 27 2.81 5.65 6.30
N SER A 28 1.99 4.66 5.91
CA SER A 28 1.48 3.65 6.83
C SER A 28 2.59 2.79 7.44
N GLY A 29 3.58 2.40 6.64
CA GLY A 29 4.77 1.68 7.13
C GLY A 29 5.56 2.47 8.17
N LEU A 30 5.78 3.78 7.95
CA LEU A 30 6.41 4.67 8.92
C LEU A 30 5.60 4.81 10.20
N THR A 31 4.27 4.97 10.10
CA THR A 31 3.38 5.04 11.25
C THR A 31 3.47 3.77 12.11
N CYS A 32 3.43 2.60 11.48
CA CYS A 32 3.65 1.32 12.16
C CYS A 32 5.02 1.26 12.82
N PHE A 33 6.08 1.66 12.11
CA PHE A 33 7.45 1.65 12.64
C PHE A 33 7.58 2.52 13.91
N PHE A 34 7.14 3.77 13.85
CA PHE A 34 7.17 4.67 15.00
C PHE A 34 6.32 4.16 16.16
N PHE A 35 5.16 3.55 15.87
CA PHE A 35 4.33 2.93 16.89
C PHE A 35 5.07 1.78 17.61
N PHE A 36 5.62 0.81 16.88
CA PHE A 36 6.29 -0.34 17.50
C PHE A 36 7.57 0.07 18.24
N VAL A 37 8.35 1.01 17.70
CA VAL A 37 9.53 1.55 18.38
C VAL A 37 9.12 2.29 19.65
N GLY A 38 8.12 3.17 19.58
CA GLY A 38 7.59 3.87 20.75
C GLY A 38 7.06 2.92 21.80
N TYR A 39 6.30 1.90 21.38
CA TYR A 39 5.77 0.86 22.25
C TYR A 39 6.89 0.05 22.95
N TYR A 40 7.94 -0.30 22.22
CA TYR A 40 9.10 -1.02 22.77
C TYR A 40 9.85 -0.17 23.81
N LEU A 41 10.07 1.11 23.51
CA LEU A 41 10.70 2.05 24.46
C LEU A 41 9.85 2.22 25.72
N GLN A 42 8.54 2.42 25.57
CA GLN A 42 7.62 2.55 26.69
C GLN A 42 7.60 1.29 27.58
N ARG A 43 7.61 0.09 26.99
CA ARG A 43 7.66 -1.18 27.76
C ARG A 43 9.00 -1.39 28.48
N ARG A 44 10.10 -0.80 28.02
CA ARG A 44 11.38 -0.86 28.75
C ARG A 44 11.37 -0.02 30.01
N GLU A 45 10.59 1.05 30.03
CA GLU A 45 10.51 2.00 31.15
C GLU A 45 9.36 1.66 32.12
N ALA A 46 8.29 1.03 31.64
CA ALA A 46 7.14 0.65 32.45
C ALA A 46 7.35 -0.70 33.17
N THR A 47 7.31 -0.66 34.50
CA THR A 47 7.14 -1.86 35.33
C THR A 47 5.74 -2.44 35.12
N ALA A 48 5.67 -3.77 35.15
CA ALA A 48 4.62 -4.58 34.57
C ALA A 48 3.16 -4.14 34.85
N ASP A 49 2.34 -4.50 33.87
CA ASP A 49 0.92 -4.81 33.97
C ASP A 49 -0.06 -3.67 33.64
N GLU A 50 -0.50 -3.65 32.38
CA GLU A 50 -1.89 -3.39 31.97
C GLU A 50 -1.99 -3.70 30.47
N ALA A 51 -2.18 -4.98 30.14
CA ALA A 51 -2.34 -5.47 28.78
C ALA A 51 -3.77 -5.25 28.25
N ALA A 52 -4.19 -3.99 28.17
CA ALA A 52 -5.35 -3.61 27.36
C ALA A 52 -4.88 -3.38 25.90
N ILE A 53 -5.66 -3.86 24.92
CA ILE A 53 -5.48 -3.44 23.52
C ILE A 53 -5.75 -1.94 23.48
N SER A 54 -4.69 -1.14 23.40
CA SER A 54 -4.83 0.31 23.29
C SER A 54 -5.43 0.65 21.92
N PHE A 55 -6.26 1.69 21.88
CA PHE A 55 -6.78 2.23 20.62
C PHE A 55 -5.64 2.51 19.61
N THR A 56 -4.47 2.90 20.11
CA THR A 56 -3.25 3.12 19.33
C THR A 56 -2.71 1.83 18.68
N LEU A 57 -2.76 0.68 19.36
CA LEU A 57 -2.41 -0.62 18.77
C LEU A 57 -3.38 -1.01 17.66
N LEU A 58 -4.67 -0.73 17.84
CA LEU A 58 -5.68 -0.97 16.79
C LEU A 58 -5.41 -0.11 15.54
N ILE A 59 -5.05 1.16 15.72
CA ILE A 59 -4.64 2.04 14.61
C ILE A 59 -3.42 1.47 13.91
N ALA A 60 -2.38 1.06 14.63
CA ALA A 60 -1.17 0.51 14.03
C ALA A 60 -1.44 -0.76 13.21
N ILE A 61 -2.32 -1.64 13.67
CA ILE A 61 -2.76 -2.81 12.88
C ILE A 61 -3.53 -2.35 11.64
N GLY A 62 -4.43 -1.38 11.78
CA GLY A 62 -5.18 -0.81 10.66
C GLY A 62 -4.27 -0.20 9.59
N GLU A 63 -3.25 0.55 9.99
CA GLU A 63 -2.23 1.10 9.10
C GLU A 63 -1.42 -0.01 8.41
N GLY A 64 -1.05 -1.06 9.14
CA GLY A 64 -0.36 -2.23 8.56
C GLY A 64 -1.21 -2.92 7.48
N VAL A 65 -2.50 -3.15 7.76
CA VAL A 65 -3.45 -3.71 6.79
C VAL A 65 -3.61 -2.76 5.60
N PHE A 66 -3.73 -1.45 5.84
CA PHE A 66 -3.85 -0.45 4.79
C PHE A 66 -2.63 -0.44 3.86
N SER A 67 -1.43 -0.54 4.41
CA SER A 67 -0.17 -0.67 3.66
C SER A 67 -0.19 -1.86 2.69
N ILE A 68 -0.60 -3.03 3.19
CA ILE A 68 -0.72 -4.26 2.37
C ILE A 68 -1.79 -4.10 1.30
N CYS A 69 -2.92 -3.46 1.60
CA CYS A 69 -3.96 -3.15 0.63
C CYS A 69 -3.44 -2.23 -0.48
N CYS A 70 -2.64 -1.19 -0.16
CA CYS A 70 -2.03 -0.31 -1.14
C CYS A 70 -1.05 -1.06 -2.06
N MET A 71 -0.20 -1.93 -1.51
CA MET A 71 0.67 -2.79 -2.32
C MET A 71 -0.11 -3.72 -3.24
N SER A 72 -1.14 -4.37 -2.69
CA SER A 72 -2.00 -5.28 -3.45
C SER A 72 -2.76 -4.55 -4.57
N ALA A 73 -3.18 -3.31 -4.32
CA ALA A 73 -3.82 -2.47 -5.32
C ALA A 73 -2.88 -2.06 -6.45
N MET A 74 -1.60 -1.76 -6.17
CA MET A 74 -0.59 -1.49 -7.21
C MET A 74 -0.41 -2.70 -8.13
N TRP A 75 -0.27 -3.88 -7.53
CA TRP A 75 -0.12 -5.13 -8.27
C TRP A 75 -1.39 -5.47 -9.08
N GLY A 76 -2.56 -5.29 -8.48
CA GLY A 76 -3.85 -5.48 -9.15
C GLY A 76 -4.02 -4.53 -10.33
N TYR A 77 -3.55 -3.28 -10.22
CA TYR A 77 -3.57 -2.31 -11.31
C TYR A 77 -2.69 -2.75 -12.49
N ASP A 78 -1.47 -3.22 -12.22
CA ASP A 78 -0.57 -3.71 -13.26
C ASP A 78 -1.10 -4.99 -13.93
N ALA A 79 -1.68 -5.90 -13.15
CA ALA A 79 -2.33 -7.11 -13.68
C ALA A 79 -3.55 -6.78 -14.56
N LEU A 80 -4.32 -5.75 -14.17
CA LEU A 80 -5.45 -5.26 -14.95
C LEU A 80 -4.98 -4.67 -16.29
N LEU A 81 -3.93 -3.85 -16.27
CA LEU A 81 -3.31 -3.32 -17.49
C LEU A 81 -2.81 -4.42 -18.41
N TYR A 82 -2.17 -5.45 -17.86
CA TYR A 82 -1.68 -6.59 -18.64
C TYR A 82 -2.82 -7.36 -19.32
N ARG A 83 -3.94 -7.58 -18.62
CA ARG A 83 -5.12 -8.24 -19.20
C ARG A 83 -5.84 -7.41 -20.26
N LEU A 84 -5.79 -6.08 -20.15
CA LEU A 84 -6.41 -5.17 -21.10
C LEU A 84 -5.48 -4.82 -22.29
N ALA A 85 -4.24 -5.28 -22.27
CA ALA A 85 -3.28 -5.00 -23.32
C ALA A 85 -3.77 -5.58 -24.67
N PRO A 86 -3.78 -4.76 -25.73
CA PRO A 86 -4.12 -5.24 -27.07
C PRO A 86 -3.06 -6.21 -27.60
N GLU A 87 -3.47 -7.13 -28.48
CA GLU A 87 -2.56 -8.07 -29.14
C GLU A 87 -1.41 -7.31 -29.84
N GLY A 88 -0.17 -7.66 -29.51
CA GLY A 88 1.04 -7.00 -30.03
C GLY A 88 1.60 -5.86 -29.16
N TYR A 89 0.89 -5.42 -28.11
CA TYR A 89 1.47 -4.49 -27.13
C TYR A 89 2.25 -5.26 -26.06
N VAL A 90 3.58 -5.13 -26.09
CA VAL A 90 4.43 -5.55 -24.98
C VAL A 90 4.47 -4.42 -23.97
N LEU A 91 3.79 -4.59 -22.84
CA LEU A 91 3.95 -3.72 -21.67
C LEU A 91 5.36 -3.94 -21.11
N ILE A 92 6.32 -3.12 -21.53
CA ILE A 92 7.60 -3.00 -20.85
C ILE A 92 7.32 -2.21 -19.56
N LEU A 93 7.01 -2.93 -18.49
CA LEU A 93 6.89 -2.38 -17.16
C LEU A 93 8.31 -2.02 -16.70
N PRO A 94 8.67 -0.73 -16.54
CA PRO A 94 9.92 -0.40 -15.85
C PRO A 94 9.85 -0.97 -14.43
N GLU A 95 10.94 -1.65 -14.05
CA GLU A 95 11.19 -2.15 -12.68
C GLU A 95 11.09 -1.04 -11.63
#